data_AF-A0A1V3KTH0-F1
#
_entry.id   AF-A0A1V3KTH0-F1
#
_cell.length_a   1.000
_cell.length_b   1.000
_cell.length_c   1.000
_cell.angle_alpha   90.00
_cell.angle_beta   90.00
_cell.angle_gamma   90.00
#
_symmetry.space_group_name_H-M   'P 1'
#
loop_
_entity.id
_entity.type
_entity.pdbx_description
1 polymer ?
#
loop_
_entity_poly.entity_id
_entity_poly.type
_entity_poly.pdbx_seq_one_letter_code
_entity_poly.pdbx_strand_id
1 'polypeptide(L)' 'MSHKIDDVKWWNTTGRNYGARAPEVRKWMKDSKNYYLEHYSINRSQGAKLGIEYFPPLK' A
#
# COMPACT_ATOMS: atom_id res chain seq x y z
N MET A 1 2.05 5.59 -10.93
CA MET A 1 2.58 6.02 -9.63
C MET A 1 2.94 4.78 -8.87
N SER A 2 4.19 4.71 -8.42
CA SER A 2 4.65 3.64 -7.53
C SER A 2 4.69 4.19 -6.10
N HIS A 3 4.53 3.31 -5.11
CA HIS A 3 4.57 3.71 -3.72
C HIS A 3 5.99 3.65 -3.18
N LYS A 4 6.37 4.65 -2.37
CA LYS A 4 7.65 4.65 -1.65
C LYS A 4 7.72 3.51 -0.63
N ILE A 5 6.57 3.18 -0.04
CA ILE A 5 6.38 2.05 0.85
C ILE A 5 5.32 1.19 0.20
N ASP A 6 5.64 -0.07 -0.08
CA ASP A 6 4.68 -1.01 -0.66
C ASP A 6 3.37 -1.04 0.14
N ASP A 7 2.25 -0.94 -0.57
CA ASP A 7 0.92 -0.84 0.02
C ASP A 7 0.54 -2.05 0.84
N VAL A 8 0.85 -3.24 0.33
CA VAL A 8 0.52 -4.50 1.00
C VAL A 8 1.36 -4.63 2.26
N LYS A 9 2.63 -4.22 2.21
CA LYS A 9 3.49 -4.16 3.39
C LYS A 9 2.95 -3.21 4.45
N TRP A 10 2.60 -1.98 4.08
CA TRP A 10 2.05 -1.01 5.04
C TRP A 10 0.71 -1.46 5.60
N TRP A 11 -0.14 -2.06 4.75
CA TRP A 11 -1.40 -2.65 5.17
C TRP A 11 -1.19 -3.74 6.22
N ASN A 12 -0.30 -4.69 5.96
CA ASN A 12 -0.05 -5.82 6.85
C ASN A 12 0.55 -5.40 8.20
N THR A 13 1.38 -4.36 8.24
CA THR A 13 1.99 -3.87 9.49
C THR A 13 1.08 -2.92 10.25
N THR A 14 0.37 -2.04 9.55
CA THR A 14 -0.27 -0.85 10.14
C THR A 14 -1.74 -0.72 9.76
N GLY A 15 -2.04 -0.71 8.46
CA GLY A 15 -3.38 -0.40 7.95
C GLY A 15 -4.47 -1.34 8.44
N ARG A 16 -4.19 -2.65 8.50
CA ARG A 16 -5.16 -3.67 8.90
C ARG A 16 -5.67 -3.54 10.34
N ASN A 17 -4.94 -2.83 11.20
CA ASN A 17 -5.32 -2.58 12.60
C ASN A 17 -6.42 -1.52 12.74
N TYR A 18 -6.55 -0.63 11.75
CA TYR A 18 -7.55 0.44 11.74
C TYR A 18 -8.88 -0.02 11.10
N GLY A 19 -8.81 -0.96 10.15
CA GLY A 19 -9.96 -1.47 9.40
C GLY A 19 -10.00 -0.90 7.97
N ALA A 20 -10.55 -1.67 7.03
CA ALA A 20 -10.43 -1.39 5.58
C ALA A 20 -11.02 -0.04 5.12
N ARG A 21 -11.97 0.53 5.87
CA ARG A 21 -12.63 1.80 5.55
C ARG A 21 -12.30 2.93 6.54
N ALA A 22 -11.32 2.72 7.41
CA ALA A 22 -10.97 3.68 8.43
C ALA A 22 -10.46 5.01 7.82
N PRO A 23 -10.76 6.16 8.46
CA PRO A 23 -10.26 7.47 8.03
C PRO A 23 -8.73 7.52 7.88
N GLU A 24 -7.99 6.82 8.74
CA GLU A 24 -6.54 6.74 8.77
C GLU A 24 -5.99 6.05 7.51
N VAL A 25 -6.59 4.92 7.12
CA VAL A 25 -6.23 4.19 5.89
C VAL A 25 -6.50 5.08 4.68
N ARG A 26 -7.65 5.74 4.63
CA ARG A 26 -7.98 6.66 3.53
C ARG A 26 -7.04 7.85 3.46
N LYS A 27 -6.64 8.41 4.61
CA LYS A 27 -5.69 9.52 4.68
C LYS A 27 -4.33 9.08 4.15
N TRP A 28 -3.87 7.89 4.51
CA TRP A 28 -2.60 7.34 4.02
C TRP A 28 -2.64 7.06 2.51
N MET A 29 -3.69 6.41 2.02
CA MET A 29 -3.84 6.12 0.59
C MET A 29 -3.96 7.39 -0.27
N LYS A 30 -4.48 8.49 0.28
CA LYS A 30 -4.62 9.78 -0.43
C LYS A 30 -3.42 10.72 -0.29
N ASP A 31 -2.45 10.40 0.55
CA ASP A 31 -1.28 11.26 0.73
C ASP A 31 -0.33 11.10 -0.47
N SER A 32 -0.22 12.14 -1.29
CA SER A 32 0.66 12.17 -2.46
C SER A 32 2.14 11.97 -2.11
N LYS A 33 2.54 12.24 -0.86
CA LYS A 33 3.92 12.02 -0.39
C LYS A 33 4.31 10.54 -0.34
N ASN A 34 3.33 9.64 -0.27
CA ASN A 34 3.55 8.18 -0.28
C ASN A 34 3.86 7.64 -1.69
N TYR A 35 3.73 8.47 -2.73
CA TYR A 35 3.91 8.06 -4.12
C TYR A 35 5.10 8.76 -4.76
N TYR A 36 5.64 8.13 -5.80
CA TYR A 36 6.57 8.75 -6.74
C TYR A 36 6.20 8.36 -8.17
N LEU A 37 6.67 9.16 -9.13
CA LEU A 37 6.53 8.85 -10.55
C LEU A 37 7.59 7.82 -10.93
N GLU A 38 7.13 6.68 -11.42
CA GLU A 38 7.97 5.61 -11.91
C GLU A 38 7.49 5.18 -13.30
N HIS A 39 8.42 4.67 -14.11
CA HIS A 39 8.09 4.13 -15.41
C HIS A 39 7.11 2.95 -15.29
N TYR A 40 6.08 2.93 -16.13
CA TYR A 40 4.94 2.01 -15.99
C TYR A 40 5.33 0.53 -15.97
N SER A 41 6.37 0.15 -16.72
CA SER A 41 6.84 -1.24 -16.81
C SER A 41 7.42 -1.74 -15.48
N ILE A 42 8.03 -0.84 -14.71
CA ILE A 42 8.62 -1.15 -13.42
C ILE A 42 7.50 -1.23 -12.38
N ASN A 43 6.64 -0.21 -12.33
CA ASN A 43 5.52 -0.10 -11.39
C ASN A 43 4.61 -1.34 -11.39
N ARG A 44 4.29 -1.87 -12.57
CA ARG A 44 3.43 -3.07 -12.70
C ARG A 44 4.09 -4.38 -12.26
N SER A 45 5.42 -4.43 -12.21
CA SER A 45 6.19 -5.65 -11.94
C SER A 45 6.75 -5.72 -10.53
N GLN A 46 6.96 -4.58 -9.88
CA GLN A 46 7.54 -4.52 -8.54
C GLN A 46 6.68 -5.25 -7.50
N GLY A 47 5.37 -4.98 -7.46
CA GLY A 47 4.46 -5.65 -6.52
C GLY A 47 4.47 -7.18 -6.67
N ALA A 48 4.43 -7.68 -7.90
CA ALA A 48 4.46 -9.12 -8.19
C ALA A 48 5.78 -9.80 -7.75
N LYS A 49 6.90 -9.07 -7.72
CA LYS A 49 8.21 -9.59 -7.32
C LYS A 49 8.39 -9.69 -5.81
N LEU A 50 7.59 -8.98 -5.03
CA LEU A 50 7.77 -8.91 -3.57
C LEU A 50 7.31 -10.16 -2.84
N GLY A 51 6.42 -10.97 -3.43
CA GLY A 51 5.92 -12.21 -2.83
C GLY A 51 5.15 -11.99 -1.52
N ILE A 52 4.61 -10.77 -1.30
CA ILE A 52 3.89 -10.40 -0.09
C ILE A 52 2.41 -10.69 -0.30
N GLU A 53 1.82 -11.45 0.62
CA GLU A 53 0.40 -11.76 0.62
C GLU A 53 -0.40 -10.73 1.43
N TYR A 54 -1.61 -10.40 0.97
CA TYR A 54 -2.49 -9.45 1.64
C TYR A 54 -3.27 -10.13 2.77
N PHE A 55 -3.20 -9.58 3.99
CA PHE A 55 -3.97 -10.11 5.12
C PHE A 55 -5.34 -9.44 5.28
N PRO A 56 -6.35 -10.15 5.81
CA PRO A 56 -7.65 -9.56 6.09
C PRO A 56 -7.55 -8.46 7.18
N PRO A 57 -8.50 -7.50 7.20
CA PRO A 57 -8.59 -6.50 8.25
C PRO A 57 -8.89 -7.16 9.61
N LEU A 58 -8.35 -6.57 10.69
CA LEU A 58 -8.57 -7.07 12.06
C LEU A 58 -9.77 -6.42 12.76
N LYS A 59 -10.33 -5.35 12.18
CA LYS A 59 -11.48 -4.59 12.67
C LYS A 59 -12.50 -4.36 11.56
#